data_AF-A0A671Y156-F1
#
_entry.id   AF-A0A671Y156-F1
#
_cell.length_a   1.000
_cell.length_b   1.000
_cell.length_c   1.000
_cell.angle_alpha   90.00
_cell.angle_beta   90.00
_cell.angle_gamma   90.00
#
_symmetry.space_group_name_H-M   'P 1'
#
loop_
_entity.id
_entity.type
_entity.pdbx_description
1 polymer ?
#
loop_
_entity_poly.entity_id
_entity_poly.type
_entity_poly.pdbx_seq_one_letter_code
_entity_poly.pdbx_strand_id
1 'polypeptide(L)'
;MPFMPVKFNLQKRVKLAQGLWMLYWVSVMVGILIFSLGIFFKIELRKRSEMMDNNEGHLVPNMLIMVGLLACGINAFGGKVCHDSLDPVKFAKWKPMLKTYLTLCCGFNVLLLLAAVLCFLMQFAVYLTLAEGLKNSIKFYKDTDTPGRCFMKRTLDMTQIEFRCCGNNNFRDWFEVQWISNRYLDMSNDAVKDRVLSNVEGKFLMDSVPFSCCNPGSPRPCIQHHLTNNSAHYDYDHRIEELNIWTRGCREALFAYFSSMMSSIGVLIIGTIFLESVDMAGLKYLCTALETMEDPENPECESEGWLLEKGVKETFSDLLAKMKTMGKANQVEEGAEEAAG
;
A
#
# COMPACT_ATOMS: atom_id res chain seq x y z
N MET A 1 35.15 16.39 17.17
CA MET A 1 35.69 16.28 15.79
C MET A 1 34.51 15.99 14.87
N PRO A 2 34.41 16.63 13.70
CA PRO A 2 33.35 16.38 12.74
C PRO A 2 33.40 14.93 12.25
N PHE A 3 32.23 14.33 12.00
CA PHE A 3 32.11 12.93 11.59
C PHE A 3 32.15 12.83 10.05
N MET A 4 33.08 12.02 9.52
CA MET A 4 33.39 11.87 8.08
C MET A 4 33.69 13.19 7.34
N PRO A 5 34.75 13.94 7.71
CA PRO A 5 35.16 15.11 6.95
C PRO A 5 35.77 14.72 5.60
N VAL A 6 35.37 15.40 4.53
CA VAL A 6 35.89 15.22 3.17
C VAL A 6 36.33 16.57 2.62
N LYS A 7 37.54 16.62 2.05
CA LYS A 7 38.06 17.82 1.39
C LYS A 7 37.51 17.97 -0.02
N PHE A 8 36.97 19.14 -0.32
CA PHE A 8 36.36 19.49 -1.58
C PHE A 8 37.11 20.65 -2.25
N ASN A 9 37.47 20.42 -3.52
CA ASN A 9 37.90 21.47 -4.45
C ASN A 9 36.70 21.91 -5.31
N LEU A 10 36.84 23.02 -6.06
CA LEU A 10 35.76 23.57 -6.90
C LEU A 10 35.17 22.52 -7.85
N GLN A 11 36.02 21.77 -8.56
CA GLN A 11 35.58 20.74 -9.49
C GLN A 11 34.78 19.62 -8.81
N LYS A 12 35.18 19.15 -7.62
CA LYS A 12 34.42 18.14 -6.87
C LYS A 12 33.08 18.68 -6.38
N ARG A 13 33.00 19.94 -5.94
CA ARG A 13 31.73 20.58 -5.53
C ARG A 13 30.74 20.69 -6.68
N VAL A 14 31.20 21.15 -7.83
CA VAL A 14 30.36 21.24 -9.04
C VAL A 14 29.86 19.86 -9.48
N LYS A 15 30.74 18.84 -9.50
CA LYS A 15 30.33 17.46 -9.83
C LYS A 15 29.33 16.90 -8.81
N LEU A 16 29.53 17.15 -7.52
CA LEU A 16 28.61 16.74 -6.47
C LEU A 16 27.23 17.39 -6.66
N ALA A 17 27.18 18.71 -6.87
CA ALA A 17 25.94 19.44 -7.08
C ALA A 17 25.20 19.01 -8.36
N GLN A 18 25.93 18.77 -9.46
CA GLN A 18 25.34 18.21 -10.69
C GLN A 18 24.80 16.79 -10.47
N GLY A 19 25.56 15.94 -9.77
CA GLY A 19 25.13 14.58 -9.44
C GLY A 19 23.89 14.56 -8.54
N LEU A 20 23.85 15.40 -7.51
CA LEU A 20 22.69 15.55 -6.63
C LEU A 20 21.48 16.12 -7.36
N TRP A 21 21.67 17.09 -8.25
CA TRP A 21 20.58 17.59 -9.07
C TRP A 21 19.93 16.48 -9.91
N MET A 22 20.75 15.63 -10.55
CA MET A 22 20.25 14.46 -11.27
C MET A 22 19.53 13.47 -10.34
N LEU A 23 20.10 13.23 -9.15
CA LEU A 23 19.52 12.32 -8.17
C LEU A 23 18.14 12.79 -7.70
N TYR A 24 18.00 14.07 -7.33
CA TYR A 24 16.72 14.68 -6.97
C TYR A 24 15.65 14.54 -8.06
N TRP A 25 16.01 14.66 -9.34
CA TRP A 25 15.06 14.41 -10.44
C TRP A 25 14.65 12.95 -10.54
N VAL A 26 15.55 12.00 -10.28
CA VAL A 26 15.20 10.58 -10.13
C VAL A 26 14.22 10.40 -8.95
N SER A 27 14.47 11.06 -7.81
CA SER A 27 13.59 11.06 -6.64
C SER A 27 12.18 11.58 -6.96
N VAL A 28 12.08 12.65 -7.76
CA VAL A 28 10.79 13.15 -8.27
C VAL A 28 10.07 12.10 -9.12
N MET A 29 10.77 11.43 -10.04
CA MET A 29 10.17 10.39 -10.88
C MET A 29 9.66 9.20 -10.06
N VAL A 30 10.41 8.80 -9.03
CA VAL A 30 9.98 7.78 -8.06
C VAL A 30 8.75 8.24 -7.27
N GLY A 31 8.69 9.52 -6.87
CA GLY A 31 7.51 10.13 -6.24
C GLY A 31 6.26 10.06 -7.12
N ILE A 32 6.38 10.37 -8.42
CA ILE A 32 5.29 10.25 -9.40
C ILE A 32 4.83 8.79 -9.53
N LEU A 33 5.77 7.85 -9.54
CA LEU A 33 5.47 6.42 -9.59
C LEU A 33 4.64 6.00 -8.35
N ILE A 34 5.07 6.38 -7.15
CA ILE A 34 4.33 6.10 -5.89
C ILE A 34 2.93 6.72 -5.93
N PHE A 35 2.80 7.96 -6.38
CA PHE A 35 1.51 8.64 -6.53
C PHE A 35 0.57 7.88 -7.47
N SER A 36 1.08 7.47 -8.64
CA SER A 36 0.30 6.73 -9.64
C SER A 36 -0.13 5.35 -9.13
N LEU A 37 0.76 4.64 -8.42
CA LEU A 37 0.46 3.37 -7.78
C LEU A 37 -0.57 3.54 -6.65
N GLY A 38 -0.51 4.62 -5.89
CA GLY A 38 -1.52 4.94 -4.86
C GLY A 38 -2.92 5.15 -5.46
N ILE A 39 -3.02 5.86 -6.60
CA ILE A 39 -4.29 6.02 -7.33
C ILE A 39 -4.77 4.68 -7.87
N PHE A 40 -3.88 3.93 -8.53
CA PHE A 40 -4.20 2.63 -9.11
C PHE A 40 -4.73 1.67 -8.04
N PHE A 41 -4.04 1.57 -6.90
CA PHE A 41 -4.45 0.75 -5.77
C PHE A 41 -5.81 1.18 -5.20
N LYS A 42 -6.07 2.49 -5.10
CA LYS A 42 -7.37 3.02 -4.68
C LYS A 42 -8.50 2.63 -5.63
N ILE A 43 -8.26 2.69 -6.94
CA ILE A 43 -9.24 2.29 -7.95
C ILE A 43 -9.53 0.79 -7.82
N GLU A 44 -8.49 -0.02 -7.64
CA GLU A 44 -8.61 -1.47 -7.60
C GLU A 44 -9.38 -1.98 -6.36
N LEU A 45 -9.18 -1.34 -5.21
CA LEU A 45 -10.00 -1.58 -4.02
C LEU A 45 -11.44 -1.11 -4.21
N ARG A 46 -11.66 0.06 -4.83
CA ARG A 46 -13.01 0.59 -5.07
C ARG A 46 -13.83 -0.30 -6.01
N LYS A 47 -13.23 -0.88 -7.04
CA LYS A 47 -13.92 -1.83 -7.93
C LYS A 47 -14.55 -3.01 -7.18
N ARG A 48 -13.99 -3.38 -6.03
CA ARG A 48 -14.37 -4.58 -5.25
C ARG A 48 -14.89 -4.23 -3.85
N SER A 49 -15.19 -2.96 -3.59
CA SER A 49 -15.67 -2.51 -2.27
C SER A 49 -17.01 -3.12 -1.89
N GLU A 50 -17.82 -3.56 -2.86
CA GLU A 50 -19.08 -4.27 -2.58
C GLU A 50 -18.85 -5.63 -1.89
N MET A 51 -17.71 -6.27 -2.14
CA MET A 51 -17.33 -7.54 -1.50
C MET A 51 -16.43 -7.31 -0.27
N MET A 52 -15.80 -6.14 -0.15
CA MET A 52 -14.92 -5.76 0.96
C MET A 52 -15.65 -4.73 1.83
N ASP A 53 -16.42 -5.21 2.79
CA ASP A 53 -17.17 -4.39 3.75
C ASP A 53 -16.21 -3.69 4.74
N ASN A 54 -15.48 -2.66 4.29
CA ASN A 54 -14.54 -1.98 5.17
C ASN A 54 -14.34 -0.48 4.89
N ASN A 55 -14.51 0.32 5.95
CA ASN A 55 -14.25 1.76 5.98
C ASN A 55 -12.73 2.07 6.05
N GLU A 56 -11.91 1.12 6.53
CA GLU A 56 -10.46 1.28 6.69
C GLU A 56 -9.66 1.06 5.39
N GLY A 57 -10.30 0.53 4.34
CA GLY A 57 -9.66 0.25 3.05
C GLY A 57 -9.15 1.49 2.30
N HIS A 58 -9.51 2.69 2.76
CA HIS A 58 -9.07 3.95 2.16
C HIS A 58 -7.80 4.54 2.76
N LEU A 59 -7.36 4.08 3.94
CA LEU A 59 -6.24 4.69 4.67
C LEU A 59 -4.92 4.60 3.88
N VAL A 60 -4.49 3.38 3.53
CA VAL A 60 -3.21 3.15 2.82
C VAL A 60 -3.19 3.82 1.44
N PRO A 61 -4.18 3.64 0.55
CA PRO A 61 -4.15 4.31 -0.76
C PRO A 61 -4.11 5.83 -0.65
N ASN A 62 -4.86 6.43 0.28
CA ASN A 62 -4.84 7.88 0.48
C ASN A 62 -3.48 8.35 1.01
N MET A 63 -2.87 7.59 1.93
CA MET A 63 -1.53 7.88 2.42
C MET A 63 -0.50 7.80 1.29
N LEU A 64 -0.55 6.78 0.43
CA LEU A 64 0.34 6.64 -0.73
C LEU A 64 0.26 7.82 -1.70
N ILE A 65 -0.97 8.27 -1.98
CA ILE A 65 -1.21 9.47 -2.81
C ILE A 65 -0.57 10.71 -2.16
N MET A 66 -0.79 10.90 -0.85
CA MET A 66 -0.23 12.03 -0.11
C MET A 66 1.30 12.00 -0.09
N VAL A 67 1.93 10.87 0.28
CA VAL A 67 3.39 10.77 0.35
C VAL A 67 4.04 10.86 -1.02
N GLY A 68 3.39 10.37 -2.09
CA GLY A 68 3.86 10.55 -3.46
C GLY A 68 3.90 12.03 -3.88
N LEU A 69 2.85 12.80 -3.56
CA LEU A 69 2.84 14.26 -3.81
C LEU A 69 3.89 14.99 -2.99
N LEU A 70 4.04 14.64 -1.71
CA LEU A 70 5.07 15.23 -0.84
C LEU A 70 6.48 14.90 -1.36
N ALA A 71 6.75 13.66 -1.79
CA ALA A 71 8.02 13.28 -2.40
C ALA A 71 8.33 14.16 -3.61
N CYS A 72 7.37 14.36 -4.52
CA CYS A 72 7.57 15.23 -5.68
C CYS A 72 7.91 16.67 -5.28
N GLY A 73 7.17 17.25 -4.32
CA GLY A 73 7.37 18.63 -3.87
C GLY A 73 8.72 18.83 -3.17
N ILE A 74 9.04 17.94 -2.22
CA ILE A 74 10.27 18.00 -1.42
C ILE A 74 11.51 17.83 -2.32
N ASN A 75 11.47 16.88 -3.26
CA ASN A 75 12.60 16.62 -4.15
C ASN A 75 12.76 17.67 -5.25
N ALA A 76 11.66 18.19 -5.82
CA ALA A 76 11.75 19.28 -6.77
C ALA A 76 12.34 20.54 -6.11
N PHE A 77 11.95 20.82 -4.87
CA PHE A 77 12.55 21.89 -4.07
C PHE A 77 14.03 21.63 -3.78
N GLY A 78 14.39 20.41 -3.36
CA GLY A 78 15.78 20.01 -3.12
C GLY A 78 16.67 20.16 -4.36
N GLY A 79 16.18 19.73 -5.53
CA GLY A 79 16.84 19.91 -6.81
C GLY A 79 17.07 21.39 -7.15
N LYS A 80 16.08 22.26 -6.90
CA LYS A 80 16.23 23.72 -7.06
C LYS A 80 17.31 24.28 -6.13
N VAL A 81 17.30 23.91 -4.85
CA VAL A 81 18.31 24.34 -3.88
C VAL A 81 19.70 23.87 -4.32
N CYS A 82 19.84 22.62 -4.78
CA CYS A 82 21.10 22.08 -5.25
C CYS A 82 21.64 22.82 -6.49
N HIS A 83 20.75 23.14 -7.44
CA HIS A 83 21.10 23.93 -8.62
C HIS A 83 21.55 25.35 -8.24
N ASP A 84 20.80 26.03 -7.37
CA ASP A 84 21.13 27.38 -6.91
C ASP A 84 22.39 27.42 -6.04
N SER A 85 22.77 26.29 -5.41
CA SER A 85 23.99 26.17 -4.61
C SER A 85 25.29 26.20 -5.43
N LEU A 86 25.21 26.09 -6.77
CA LEU A 86 26.35 26.33 -7.65
C LEU A 86 26.77 27.81 -7.68
N ASP A 87 25.90 28.73 -7.25
CA ASP A 87 26.15 30.17 -7.20
C ASP A 87 26.26 30.63 -5.73
N PRO A 88 27.45 31.07 -5.26
CA PRO A 88 27.67 31.47 -3.88
C PRO A 88 26.71 32.58 -3.39
N VAL A 89 26.33 33.50 -4.27
CA VAL A 89 25.45 34.64 -3.93
C VAL A 89 24.02 34.16 -3.69
N LYS A 90 23.58 33.15 -4.44
CA LYS A 90 22.25 32.53 -4.25
C LYS A 90 22.25 31.61 -3.05
N PHE A 91 23.33 30.85 -2.82
CA PHE A 91 23.45 29.95 -1.68
C PHE A 91 23.31 30.69 -0.34
N ALA A 92 23.89 31.88 -0.20
CA ALA A 92 23.79 32.69 1.01
C ALA A 92 22.31 32.99 1.42
N LYS A 93 21.40 33.10 0.44
CA LYS A 93 19.96 33.32 0.68
C LYS A 93 19.24 32.04 1.14
N TRP A 94 19.68 30.87 0.69
CA TRP A 94 19.08 29.58 1.03
C TRP A 94 19.54 29.03 2.38
N LYS A 95 20.74 29.40 2.83
CA LYS A 95 21.35 28.97 4.10
C LYS A 95 20.40 28.95 5.32
N PRO A 96 19.65 30.04 5.65
CA PRO A 96 18.76 30.02 6.82
C PRO A 96 17.60 29.02 6.71
N MET A 97 17.13 28.73 5.49
CA MET A 97 16.00 27.82 5.24
C MET A 97 16.42 26.35 5.21
N LEU A 98 17.70 26.06 4.94
CA LEU A 98 18.22 24.71 4.73
C LEU A 98 18.06 23.80 5.96
N LYS A 99 18.31 24.32 7.17
CA LYS A 99 18.16 23.53 8.41
C LYS A 99 16.72 23.07 8.63
N THR A 100 15.75 23.95 8.34
CA THR A 100 14.33 23.63 8.40
C THR A 100 13.95 22.61 7.33
N TYR A 101 14.47 22.78 6.11
CA TYR A 101 14.27 21.82 5.02
C TYR A 101 14.79 20.41 5.37
N LEU A 102 16.04 20.30 5.83
CA LEU A 102 16.61 19.00 6.25
C LEU A 102 15.81 18.36 7.38
N THR A 103 15.31 19.15 8.33
CA THR A 103 14.44 18.65 9.41
C THR A 103 13.12 18.10 8.86
N LEU A 104 12.53 18.79 7.88
CA LEU A 104 11.31 18.35 7.20
C LEU A 104 11.54 17.06 6.40
N CYS A 105 12.69 16.92 5.71
CA CYS A 105 13.06 15.69 5.01
C CYS A 105 13.24 14.49 5.98
N CYS A 106 13.82 14.73 7.17
CA CYS A 106 13.86 13.70 8.21
C CYS A 106 12.46 13.26 8.65
N GLY A 107 11.55 14.21 8.89
CA GLY A 107 10.14 13.92 9.20
C GLY A 107 9.43 13.16 8.07
N PHE A 108 9.73 13.51 6.81
CA PHE A 108 9.19 12.82 5.64
C PHE A 108 9.67 11.37 5.55
N ASN A 109 10.95 11.09 5.84
CA ASN A 109 11.46 9.72 5.93
C ASN A 109 10.74 8.88 7.00
N VAL A 110 10.42 9.47 8.15
CA VAL A 110 9.60 8.81 9.19
C VAL A 110 8.19 8.52 8.66
N LEU A 111 7.57 9.46 7.93
CA LEU A 111 6.26 9.25 7.32
C LEU A 111 6.28 8.14 6.25
N LEU A 112 7.33 8.07 5.43
CA LEU A 112 7.54 6.98 4.47
C LEU A 112 7.70 5.63 5.19
N LEU A 113 8.45 5.58 6.29
CA LEU A 113 8.59 4.37 7.10
C LEU A 113 7.24 3.90 7.66
N LEU A 114 6.44 4.83 8.18
CA LEU A 114 5.07 4.53 8.63
C LEU A 114 4.22 4.00 7.48
N ALA A 115 4.32 4.57 6.28
CA ALA A 115 3.61 4.09 5.10
C ALA A 115 4.00 2.66 4.73
N ALA A 116 5.30 2.36 4.72
CA ALA A 116 5.81 1.01 4.45
C ALA A 116 5.27 0.01 5.48
N VAL A 117 5.33 0.33 6.78
CA VAL A 117 4.79 -0.52 7.85
C VAL A 117 3.29 -0.76 7.67
N LEU A 118 2.52 0.28 7.36
CA LEU A 118 1.08 0.16 7.12
C LEU A 118 0.76 -0.70 5.88
N CYS A 119 1.57 -0.63 4.82
CA CYS A 119 1.44 -1.53 3.67
C CYS A 119 1.57 -3.01 4.07
N PHE A 120 2.45 -3.35 5.03
CA PHE A 120 2.58 -4.71 5.54
C PHE A 120 1.45 -5.10 6.51
N LEU A 121 1.11 -4.23 7.47
CA LEU A 121 0.06 -4.52 8.46
C LEU A 121 -1.31 -4.71 7.81
N MET A 122 -1.62 -3.94 6.76
CA MET A 122 -2.90 -4.05 6.07
C MET A 122 -3.07 -5.34 5.28
N GLN A 123 -2.00 -6.07 4.94
CA GLN A 123 -2.13 -7.38 4.29
C GLN A 123 -2.97 -8.33 5.15
N PHE A 124 -2.72 -8.35 6.46
CA PHE A 124 -3.48 -9.19 7.39
C PHE A 124 -4.95 -8.75 7.48
N ALA A 125 -5.21 -7.45 7.55
CA ALA A 125 -6.57 -6.92 7.56
C ALA A 125 -7.34 -7.26 6.27
N VAL A 126 -6.68 -7.17 5.12
CA VAL A 126 -7.26 -7.55 3.81
C VAL A 126 -7.61 -9.03 3.79
N TYR A 127 -6.78 -9.91 4.34
CA TYR A 127 -7.09 -11.34 4.40
C TYR A 127 -8.37 -11.64 5.20
N LEU A 128 -8.50 -11.06 6.39
CA LEU A 128 -9.67 -11.26 7.27
C LEU A 128 -10.94 -10.68 6.66
N THR A 129 -10.87 -9.43 6.17
CA THR A 129 -12.01 -8.75 5.54
C THR A 129 -12.49 -9.48 4.28
N LEU A 130 -11.56 -10.04 3.51
CA LEU A 130 -11.90 -10.83 2.34
C LEU A 130 -12.55 -12.17 2.69
N ALA A 131 -12.13 -12.82 3.77
CA ALA A 131 -12.71 -14.08 4.22
C ALA A 131 -14.19 -13.94 4.57
N GLU A 132 -14.54 -12.89 5.33
CA GLU A 132 -15.93 -12.61 5.72
C GLU A 132 -16.72 -11.97 4.56
N GLY A 133 -16.09 -11.07 3.83
CA GLY A 133 -16.65 -10.39 2.66
C GLY A 133 -17.14 -11.36 1.59
N LEU A 134 -16.26 -12.27 1.13
CA LEU A 134 -16.63 -13.28 0.13
C LEU A 134 -17.70 -14.25 0.64
N LYS A 135 -17.65 -14.63 1.92
CA LYS A 135 -18.68 -15.48 2.53
C LYS A 135 -20.06 -14.81 2.44
N ASN A 136 -20.13 -13.52 2.75
CA ASN A 136 -21.36 -12.74 2.63
C ASN A 136 -21.76 -12.54 1.16
N SER A 137 -20.82 -12.26 0.25
CA SER A 137 -21.08 -12.12 -1.17
C SER A 137 -21.72 -13.38 -1.77
N ILE A 138 -21.22 -14.58 -1.41
CA ILE A 138 -21.81 -15.86 -1.83
C ILE A 138 -23.21 -16.03 -1.25
N LYS A 139 -23.40 -15.73 0.05
CA LYS A 139 -24.69 -15.83 0.74
C LYS A 139 -25.78 -14.98 0.07
N PHE A 140 -25.43 -13.78 -0.36
CA PHE A 140 -26.35 -12.79 -0.93
C PHE A 140 -26.30 -12.73 -2.46
N TYR A 141 -25.63 -13.70 -3.09
CA TYR A 141 -25.49 -13.80 -4.54
C TYR A 141 -26.84 -13.84 -5.29
N LYS A 142 -27.86 -14.47 -4.68
CA LYS A 142 -29.20 -14.58 -5.25
C LYS A 142 -30.04 -13.31 -5.17
N ASP A 143 -29.65 -12.33 -4.36
CA ASP A 143 -30.47 -11.17 -3.98
C ASP A 143 -30.34 -10.02 -4.99
N THR A 144 -30.51 -10.33 -6.28
CA THR A 144 -30.37 -9.35 -7.38
C THR A 144 -31.46 -8.27 -7.36
N ASP A 145 -32.58 -8.51 -6.69
CA ASP A 145 -33.71 -7.57 -6.62
C ASP A 145 -33.74 -6.75 -5.32
N THR A 146 -32.79 -6.96 -4.41
CA THR A 146 -32.77 -6.24 -3.12
C THR A 146 -31.98 -4.94 -3.25
N PRO A 147 -32.57 -3.77 -2.91
CA PRO A 147 -31.85 -2.50 -2.90
C PRO A 147 -30.56 -2.59 -2.09
N GLY A 148 -29.46 -2.09 -2.64
CA GLY A 148 -28.13 -2.15 -2.03
C GLY A 148 -27.33 -3.44 -2.31
N ARG A 149 -27.93 -4.49 -2.91
CA ARG A 149 -27.26 -5.77 -3.20
C ARG A 149 -27.37 -6.24 -4.66
N CYS A 150 -28.07 -5.47 -5.49
CA CYS A 150 -28.33 -5.79 -6.91
C CYS A 150 -27.07 -6.13 -7.72
N PHE A 151 -25.94 -5.49 -7.44
CA PHE A 151 -24.69 -5.71 -8.17
C PHE A 151 -23.83 -6.87 -7.65
N MET A 152 -24.17 -7.45 -6.49
CA MET A 152 -23.35 -8.49 -5.84
C MET A 152 -23.06 -9.67 -6.76
N LYS A 153 -24.10 -10.16 -7.46
CA LYS A 153 -23.97 -11.24 -8.45
C LYS A 153 -22.94 -10.91 -9.53
N ARG A 154 -23.08 -9.74 -10.15
CA ARG A 154 -22.20 -9.28 -11.23
C ARG A 154 -20.76 -9.12 -10.73
N THR A 155 -20.58 -8.53 -9.55
CA THR A 155 -19.26 -8.27 -8.97
C THR A 155 -18.54 -9.58 -8.61
N LEU A 156 -19.25 -10.55 -8.02
CA LEU A 156 -18.69 -11.87 -7.72
C LEU A 156 -18.41 -12.68 -9.00
N ASP A 157 -19.31 -12.64 -9.99
CA ASP A 157 -19.11 -13.34 -11.27
C ASP A 157 -17.88 -12.83 -12.01
N MET A 158 -17.71 -11.50 -12.11
CA MET A 158 -16.52 -10.91 -12.72
C MET A 158 -15.24 -11.26 -11.97
N THR A 159 -15.30 -11.30 -10.64
CA THR A 159 -14.15 -11.67 -9.81
C THR A 159 -13.72 -13.12 -10.04
N GLN A 160 -14.67 -14.06 -10.08
CA GLN A 160 -14.38 -15.47 -10.32
C GLN A 160 -13.75 -15.71 -11.69
N ILE A 161 -14.25 -15.03 -12.72
CA ILE A 161 -13.73 -15.12 -14.09
C ILE A 161 -12.34 -14.47 -14.21
N GLU A 162 -12.16 -13.26 -13.68
CA GLU A 162 -10.92 -12.49 -13.77
C GLU A 162 -9.78 -13.15 -13.00
N PHE A 163 -10.04 -13.61 -11.77
CA PHE A 163 -9.02 -14.21 -10.89
C PHE A 163 -8.94 -15.73 -11.00
N ARG A 164 -9.73 -16.34 -11.87
CA ARG A 164 -9.73 -17.80 -12.11
C ARG A 164 -9.90 -18.58 -10.81
N CYS A 165 -10.95 -18.22 -10.08
CA CYS A 165 -11.22 -18.74 -8.75
C CYS A 165 -12.71 -19.09 -8.60
N CYS A 166 -13.04 -19.92 -7.61
CA CYS A 166 -14.43 -20.26 -7.30
C CYS A 166 -14.64 -20.39 -5.79
N GLY A 167 -15.77 -19.85 -5.32
CA GLY A 167 -16.12 -19.81 -3.89
C GLY A 167 -15.17 -18.93 -3.07
N ASN A 168 -15.23 -19.08 -1.75
CA ASN A 168 -14.37 -18.37 -0.80
C ASN A 168 -13.04 -19.12 -0.62
N ASN A 169 -13.12 -20.36 -0.13
CA ASN A 169 -12.02 -21.31 0.00
C ASN A 169 -11.90 -22.21 -1.23
N ASN A 170 -13.03 -22.68 -1.76
CA ASN A 170 -13.11 -23.53 -2.94
C ASN A 170 -14.55 -23.59 -3.48
N PHE A 171 -14.74 -24.26 -4.61
CA PHE A 171 -16.04 -24.35 -5.28
C PHE A 171 -17.15 -25.00 -4.45
N ARG A 172 -16.83 -25.85 -3.46
CA ARG A 172 -17.84 -26.52 -2.60
C ARG A 172 -18.56 -25.55 -1.66
N ASP A 173 -18.02 -24.35 -1.45
CA ASP A 173 -18.71 -23.31 -0.66
C ASP A 173 -20.10 -22.99 -1.27
N TRP A 174 -20.28 -23.19 -2.58
CA TRP A 174 -21.57 -23.03 -3.25
C TRP A 174 -22.60 -24.10 -2.89
N PHE A 175 -22.17 -25.27 -2.39
CA PHE A 175 -23.08 -26.37 -2.06
C PHE A 175 -23.81 -26.13 -0.74
N GLU A 176 -23.21 -25.30 0.12
CA GLU A 176 -23.72 -24.97 1.45
C GLU A 176 -24.67 -23.75 1.42
N VAL A 177 -24.82 -23.10 0.26
CA VAL A 177 -25.60 -21.87 0.10
C VAL A 177 -26.66 -22.05 -0.96
N GLN A 178 -27.90 -21.68 -0.65
CA GLN A 178 -28.92 -21.53 -1.67
C GLN A 178 -28.68 -20.22 -2.44
N TRP A 179 -27.92 -20.33 -3.54
CA TRP A 179 -27.57 -19.22 -4.43
C TRP A 179 -28.53 -19.06 -5.62
N ILE A 180 -29.51 -19.95 -5.78
CA ILE A 180 -30.63 -19.78 -6.71
C ILE A 180 -31.79 -19.09 -5.98
N SER A 181 -32.27 -17.99 -6.56
CA SER A 181 -33.42 -17.24 -6.01
C SER A 181 -34.69 -18.08 -6.06
N ASN A 182 -35.54 -17.94 -5.04
CA ASN A 182 -36.85 -18.59 -4.97
C ASN A 182 -37.73 -18.28 -6.18
N ARG A 183 -37.51 -17.13 -6.84
CA ARG A 183 -38.20 -16.76 -8.09
C ARG A 183 -38.01 -17.77 -9.22
N TYR A 184 -36.86 -18.44 -9.26
CA TYR A 184 -36.53 -19.42 -10.30
C TYR A 184 -36.85 -20.85 -9.88
N LEU A 185 -37.37 -21.06 -8.67
CA LEU A 185 -37.73 -22.37 -8.15
C LEU A 185 -39.22 -22.59 -8.35
N ASP A 186 -39.56 -23.57 -9.18
CA ASP A 186 -40.94 -24.01 -9.35
C ASP A 186 -41.35 -24.90 -8.17
N MET A 187 -42.02 -24.31 -7.19
CA MET A 187 -42.52 -25.01 -6.00
C MET A 187 -43.69 -25.97 -6.28
N SER A 188 -44.22 -25.99 -7.51
CA SER A 188 -45.19 -27.00 -7.94
C SER A 188 -44.53 -28.32 -8.35
N ASN A 189 -43.21 -28.30 -8.61
CA ASN A 189 -42.45 -29.49 -8.94
C ASN A 189 -42.06 -30.26 -7.67
N ASP A 190 -42.51 -31.51 -7.57
CA ASP A 190 -42.23 -32.37 -6.41
C ASP A 190 -40.73 -32.53 -6.13
N ALA A 191 -39.88 -32.61 -7.17
CA ALA A 191 -38.44 -32.72 -6.97
C ALA A 191 -37.80 -31.47 -6.34
N VAL A 192 -38.35 -30.28 -6.63
CA VAL A 192 -37.91 -29.02 -6.02
C VAL A 192 -38.38 -28.97 -4.57
N LYS A 193 -39.65 -29.32 -4.35
CA LYS A 193 -40.28 -29.35 -3.03
C LYS A 193 -39.58 -30.33 -2.10
N ASP A 194 -39.32 -31.55 -2.55
CA ASP A 194 -38.60 -32.59 -1.80
C ASP A 194 -37.18 -32.13 -1.42
N ARG A 195 -36.50 -31.43 -2.32
CA ARG A 195 -35.16 -30.90 -2.04
C ARG A 195 -35.16 -29.78 -1.00
N VAL A 196 -36.16 -28.91 -1.03
CA VAL A 196 -36.33 -27.87 0.01
C VAL A 196 -36.68 -28.49 1.36
N LEU A 197 -37.62 -29.45 1.38
CA LEU A 197 -38.13 -30.08 2.61
C LEU A 197 -37.13 -31.05 3.25
N SER A 198 -36.25 -31.67 2.47
CA SER A 198 -35.19 -32.55 3.00
C SER A 198 -34.07 -31.80 3.73
N ASN A 199 -33.99 -30.48 3.57
CA ASN A 199 -33.01 -29.65 4.26
C ASN A 199 -33.59 -29.09 5.58
N VAL A 200 -32.86 -29.23 6.68
CA VAL A 200 -33.29 -28.76 8.02
C VAL A 200 -33.54 -27.25 8.05
N GLU A 201 -32.81 -26.48 7.25
CA GLU A 201 -32.95 -25.02 7.17
C GLU A 201 -33.95 -24.58 6.09
N GLY A 202 -34.65 -25.52 5.43
CA GLY A 202 -35.59 -25.22 4.35
C GLY A 202 -34.92 -24.58 3.13
N LYS A 203 -33.62 -24.85 2.90
CA LYS A 203 -32.85 -24.28 1.79
C LYS A 203 -32.79 -25.25 0.62
N PHE A 204 -32.91 -24.70 -0.59
CA PHE A 204 -32.64 -25.44 -1.82
C PHE A 204 -31.13 -25.53 -2.08
N LEU A 205 -30.47 -26.53 -1.47
CA LEU A 205 -29.04 -26.79 -1.65
C LEU A 205 -28.80 -27.79 -2.78
N MET A 206 -27.73 -27.60 -3.55
CA MET A 206 -27.39 -28.46 -4.68
C MET A 206 -25.89 -28.60 -4.82
N ASP A 207 -25.46 -29.76 -5.30
CA ASP A 207 -24.11 -30.00 -5.82
C ASP A 207 -23.92 -29.25 -7.14
N SER A 208 -23.76 -27.93 -7.05
CA SER A 208 -23.61 -27.07 -8.22
C SER A 208 -22.96 -25.72 -7.93
N VAL A 209 -22.40 -25.13 -8.98
CA VAL A 209 -21.71 -23.83 -8.97
C VAL A 209 -22.33 -22.90 -10.03
N PRO A 210 -22.18 -21.58 -9.89
CA PRO A 210 -22.53 -20.66 -10.97
C PRO A 210 -21.57 -20.78 -12.16
N PHE A 211 -22.04 -20.37 -13.33
CA PHE A 211 -21.27 -20.37 -14.58
C PHE A 211 -19.92 -19.63 -14.50
N SER A 212 -19.82 -18.61 -13.66
CA SER A 212 -18.59 -17.83 -13.46
C SER A 212 -17.42 -18.64 -12.88
N CYS A 213 -17.69 -19.81 -12.28
CA CYS A 213 -16.67 -20.75 -11.83
C CYS A 213 -16.09 -21.63 -12.94
N CYS A 214 -16.69 -21.62 -14.13
CA CYS A 214 -16.26 -22.44 -15.25
C CYS A 214 -14.89 -22.00 -15.78
N ASN A 215 -14.05 -22.98 -16.12
CA ASN A 215 -12.79 -22.72 -16.80
C ASN A 215 -12.98 -22.77 -18.33
N PRO A 216 -12.80 -21.66 -19.06
CA PRO A 216 -12.97 -21.61 -20.51
C PRO A 216 -11.92 -22.41 -21.28
N GLY A 217 -10.80 -22.79 -20.64
CA GLY A 217 -9.78 -23.66 -21.23
C GLY A 217 -10.13 -25.15 -21.16
N SER A 218 -11.28 -25.51 -20.58
CA SER A 218 -11.74 -26.90 -20.51
C SER A 218 -11.99 -27.46 -21.93
N PRO A 219 -11.55 -28.70 -22.23
CA PRO A 219 -11.82 -29.35 -23.52
C PRO A 219 -13.29 -29.77 -23.69
N ARG A 220 -14.09 -29.69 -22.61
CA ARG A 220 -15.51 -30.06 -22.59
C ARG A 220 -16.39 -28.87 -22.18
N PRO A 221 -17.68 -28.86 -22.57
CA PRO A 221 -18.65 -27.90 -22.05
C PRO A 221 -18.65 -27.91 -20.52
N CYS A 222 -18.69 -26.74 -19.90
CA CYS A 222 -18.62 -26.63 -18.46
C CYS A 222 -19.78 -27.36 -17.77
N ILE A 223 -19.43 -28.32 -16.92
CA ILE A 223 -20.35 -28.98 -16.00
C ILE A 223 -20.50 -28.07 -14.78
N GLN A 224 -21.74 -27.67 -14.49
CA GLN A 224 -22.08 -26.84 -13.33
C GLN A 224 -22.83 -27.60 -12.23
N HIS A 225 -23.40 -28.77 -12.55
CA HIS A 225 -24.28 -29.53 -11.66
C HIS A 225 -23.77 -30.97 -11.50
N HIS A 226 -24.10 -31.61 -10.37
CA HIS A 226 -23.71 -32.98 -10.06
C HIS A 226 -22.20 -33.20 -10.10
N LEU A 227 -21.42 -32.23 -9.61
CA LEU A 227 -19.97 -32.22 -9.66
C LEU A 227 -19.32 -33.33 -8.81
N THR A 228 -20.03 -33.87 -7.82
CA THR A 228 -19.53 -34.96 -6.96
C THR A 228 -20.01 -36.34 -7.40
N ASN A 229 -20.83 -36.41 -8.46
CA ASN A 229 -21.40 -37.66 -8.95
C ASN A 229 -20.72 -38.11 -10.26
N ASN A 230 -19.83 -39.09 -10.16
CA ASN A 230 -19.09 -39.63 -11.31
C ASN A 230 -19.98 -40.30 -12.38
N SER A 231 -21.16 -40.80 -11.99
CA SER A 231 -22.11 -41.41 -12.94
C SER A 231 -23.02 -40.41 -13.64
N ALA A 232 -23.03 -39.14 -13.20
CA ALA A 232 -23.95 -38.14 -13.76
C ALA A 232 -23.51 -37.63 -15.13
N HIS A 233 -22.23 -37.78 -15.48
CA HIS A 233 -21.65 -37.26 -16.70
C HIS A 233 -20.83 -38.34 -17.41
N TYR A 234 -20.87 -38.33 -18.74
CA TYR A 234 -20.01 -39.21 -19.53
C TYR A 234 -18.54 -38.88 -19.29
N ASP A 235 -17.75 -39.92 -19.04
CA ASP A 235 -16.30 -39.86 -18.82
C ASP A 235 -15.91 -38.73 -17.85
N TYR A 236 -16.38 -38.85 -16.61
CA TYR A 236 -16.21 -37.84 -15.57
C TYR A 236 -15.77 -38.47 -14.25
N ASP A 237 -14.65 -38.01 -13.73
CA ASP A 237 -14.21 -38.31 -12.38
C ASP A 237 -13.84 -37.04 -11.64
N HIS A 238 -14.66 -36.67 -10.66
CA HIS A 238 -14.52 -35.46 -9.87
C HIS A 238 -13.20 -35.36 -9.08
N ARG A 239 -12.47 -36.47 -8.92
CA ARG A 239 -11.19 -36.49 -8.20
C ARG A 239 -10.01 -36.05 -9.05
N ILE A 240 -10.10 -36.27 -10.36
CA ILE A 240 -9.03 -35.97 -11.33
C ILE A 240 -9.42 -34.81 -12.27
N GLU A 241 -10.69 -34.43 -12.30
CA GLU A 241 -11.18 -33.31 -13.11
C GLU A 241 -10.75 -31.96 -12.52
N GLU A 242 -9.58 -31.46 -12.95
CA GLU A 242 -9.05 -30.15 -12.56
C GLU A 242 -9.35 -29.05 -13.59
N LEU A 243 -9.75 -29.41 -14.81
CA LEU A 243 -9.90 -28.47 -15.92
C LEU A 243 -11.32 -27.93 -16.10
N ASN A 244 -12.36 -28.55 -15.53
CA ASN A 244 -13.75 -28.12 -15.73
C ASN A 244 -14.09 -26.80 -15.02
N ILE A 245 -13.69 -26.65 -13.75
CA ILE A 245 -13.98 -25.48 -12.91
C ILE A 245 -12.72 -25.03 -12.17
N TRP A 246 -12.69 -23.77 -11.78
CA TRP A 246 -11.63 -23.27 -10.91
C TRP A 246 -11.72 -23.90 -9.52
N THR A 247 -10.69 -24.64 -9.12
CA THR A 247 -10.61 -25.27 -7.79
C THR A 247 -10.05 -24.33 -6.72
N ARG A 248 -9.29 -23.32 -7.14
CA ARG A 248 -8.70 -22.29 -6.27
C ARG A 248 -9.78 -21.38 -5.68
N GLY A 249 -9.74 -21.14 -4.38
CA GLY A 249 -10.62 -20.20 -3.68
C GLY A 249 -10.34 -18.74 -4.03
N CYS A 250 -11.38 -17.92 -4.13
CA CYS A 250 -11.21 -16.50 -4.42
C CYS A 250 -10.53 -15.73 -3.29
N ARG A 251 -10.63 -16.20 -2.04
CA ARG A 251 -9.91 -15.57 -0.92
C ARG A 251 -8.41 -15.60 -1.15
N GLU A 252 -7.90 -16.75 -1.53
CA GLU A 252 -6.47 -16.94 -1.76
C GLU A 252 -6.02 -16.15 -3.00
N ALA A 253 -6.79 -16.22 -4.10
CA ALA A 253 -6.46 -15.53 -5.33
C ALA A 253 -6.40 -14.00 -5.17
N LEU A 254 -7.41 -13.41 -4.53
CA LEU A 254 -7.45 -11.97 -4.29
C LEU A 254 -6.43 -11.53 -3.23
N PHE A 255 -6.23 -12.31 -2.15
CA PHE A 255 -5.19 -12.01 -1.18
C PHE A 255 -3.80 -12.00 -1.83
N ALA A 256 -3.48 -13.00 -2.65
CA ALA A 256 -2.21 -13.05 -3.37
C ALA A 256 -2.02 -11.83 -4.29
N TYR A 257 -3.08 -11.41 -4.99
CA TYR A 257 -3.06 -10.23 -5.85
C TYR A 257 -2.80 -8.93 -5.08
N PHE A 258 -3.59 -8.64 -4.05
CA PHE A 258 -3.44 -7.40 -3.26
C PHE A 258 -2.16 -7.41 -2.42
N SER A 259 -1.77 -8.55 -1.87
CA SER A 259 -0.51 -8.69 -1.12
C SER A 259 0.70 -8.46 -2.01
N SER A 260 0.73 -9.04 -3.21
CA SER A 260 1.80 -8.80 -4.20
C SER A 260 1.93 -7.31 -4.56
N MET A 261 0.80 -6.64 -4.78
CA MET A 261 0.76 -5.20 -5.03
C MET A 261 1.34 -4.40 -3.86
N MET A 262 0.84 -4.64 -2.63
CA MET A 262 1.29 -3.95 -1.43
C MET A 262 2.77 -4.22 -1.12
N SER A 263 3.24 -5.44 -1.33
CA SER A 263 4.65 -5.80 -1.16
C SER A 263 5.55 -5.04 -2.15
N SER A 264 5.13 -4.97 -3.42
CA SER A 264 5.87 -4.24 -4.45
C SER A 264 5.95 -2.74 -4.14
N ILE A 265 4.83 -2.15 -3.68
CA ILE A 265 4.79 -0.76 -3.23
C ILE A 265 5.67 -0.55 -1.99
N GLY A 266 5.62 -1.47 -1.02
CA GLY A 266 6.44 -1.42 0.19
C GLY A 266 7.94 -1.43 -0.11
N VAL A 267 8.39 -2.30 -1.03
CA VAL A 267 9.78 -2.34 -1.51
C VAL A 267 10.16 -1.02 -2.18
N LEU A 268 9.28 -0.46 -3.01
CA LEU A 268 9.51 0.82 -3.66
C LEU A 268 9.69 1.95 -2.63
N ILE A 269 8.83 2.01 -1.59
CA ILE A 269 8.93 3.01 -0.51
C ILE A 269 10.25 2.87 0.25
N ILE A 270 10.68 1.64 0.56
CA ILE A 270 11.98 1.40 1.22
C ILE A 270 13.12 1.91 0.33
N GLY A 271 13.04 1.67 -0.98
CA GLY A 271 13.98 2.24 -1.95
C GLY A 271 13.97 3.78 -1.95
N THR A 272 12.80 4.40 -1.85
CA THR A 272 12.67 5.86 -1.72
C THR A 272 13.28 6.38 -0.43
N ILE A 273 13.10 5.71 0.71
CA ILE A 273 13.74 6.09 1.99
C ILE A 273 15.27 6.09 1.85
N PHE A 274 15.83 5.06 1.20
CA PHE A 274 17.27 5.01 0.95
C PHE A 274 17.73 6.17 0.06
N LEU A 275 17.02 6.42 -1.03
CA LEU A 275 17.31 7.48 -1.99
C LEU A 275 17.24 8.87 -1.33
N GLU A 276 16.18 9.16 -0.57
CA GLU A 276 16.01 10.38 0.22
C GLU A 276 17.13 10.55 1.26
N SER A 277 17.55 9.46 1.89
CA SER A 277 18.68 9.50 2.84
C SER A 277 20.00 9.88 2.15
N VAL A 278 20.22 9.40 0.93
CA VAL A 278 21.38 9.77 0.10
C VAL A 278 21.28 11.24 -0.33
N ASP A 279 20.11 11.70 -0.76
CA ASP A 279 19.87 13.11 -1.14
C ASP A 279 20.14 14.05 0.04
N MET A 280 19.60 13.75 1.22
CA MET A 280 19.84 14.54 2.44
C MET A 280 21.32 14.56 2.83
N ALA A 281 21.99 13.41 2.78
CA ALA A 281 23.42 13.32 3.11
C ALA A 281 24.26 14.13 2.13
N GLY A 282 23.99 13.99 0.82
CA GLY A 282 24.69 14.73 -0.22
C GLY A 282 24.46 16.24 -0.13
N LEU A 283 23.21 16.67 0.10
CA LEU A 283 22.91 18.09 0.32
C LEU A 283 23.63 18.61 1.57
N LYS A 284 23.68 17.83 2.65
CA LYS A 284 24.41 18.22 3.86
C LYS A 284 25.92 18.38 3.61
N TYR A 285 26.54 17.47 2.84
CA TYR A 285 27.94 17.60 2.43
C TYR A 285 28.17 18.83 1.56
N LEU A 286 27.30 19.07 0.58
CA LEU A 286 27.41 20.24 -0.29
C LEU A 286 27.30 21.53 0.51
N CYS A 287 26.34 21.63 1.42
CA CYS A 287 26.12 22.84 2.20
C CYS A 287 27.23 23.09 3.22
N THR A 288 27.73 22.07 3.90
CA THR A 288 28.87 22.24 4.83
C THR A 288 30.15 22.62 4.09
N ALA A 289 30.40 22.04 2.91
CA ALA A 289 31.53 22.43 2.06
C ALA A 289 31.42 23.88 1.54
N LEU A 290 30.20 24.39 1.32
CA LEU A 290 30.00 25.78 0.94
C LEU A 290 30.11 26.74 2.14
N GLU A 291 29.79 26.27 3.35
CA GLU A 291 29.90 27.06 4.58
C GLU A 291 31.35 27.23 5.08
N THR A 292 32.24 26.31 4.70
CA THR A 292 33.64 26.28 5.16
C THR A 292 34.63 26.85 4.16
N MET A 293 34.15 27.54 3.13
CA MET A 293 35.02 28.26 2.21
C MET A 293 35.76 29.36 2.95
N GLU A 294 37.10 29.31 2.91
CA GLU A 294 37.98 30.31 3.55
C GLU A 294 37.81 31.70 2.94
N ASP A 295 37.55 31.78 1.64
CA ASP A 295 37.27 33.02 0.91
C ASP A 295 36.03 32.84 0.00
N PRO A 296 34.90 33.48 0.32
CA PRO A 296 33.68 33.42 -0.49
C PRO A 296 33.83 34.08 -1.88
N GLU A 297 34.81 34.98 -2.07
CA GLU A 297 35.06 35.67 -3.34
C GLU A 297 35.98 34.86 -4.26
N ASN A 298 36.77 33.92 -3.71
CA ASN A 298 37.60 32.99 -4.47
C ASN A 298 36.99 31.58 -4.52
N PRO A 299 36.26 31.23 -5.59
CA PRO A 299 35.60 29.92 -5.72
C PRO A 299 36.56 28.73 -5.76
N GLU A 300 37.86 28.94 -6.01
CA GLU A 300 38.87 27.87 -6.08
C GLU A 300 39.38 27.38 -4.72
N CYS A 301 39.07 28.08 -3.62
CA CYS A 301 39.55 27.72 -2.28
C CYS A 301 39.15 26.30 -1.86
N GLU A 302 40.04 25.63 -1.13
CA GLU A 302 39.74 24.34 -0.49
C GLU A 302 38.66 24.53 0.58
N SER A 303 37.82 23.52 0.75
CA SER A 303 36.73 23.52 1.75
C SER A 303 36.54 22.13 2.32
N GLU A 304 35.96 22.04 3.52
CA GLU A 304 35.67 20.77 4.19
C GLU A 304 34.17 20.58 4.33
N GLY A 305 33.64 19.46 3.82
CA GLY A 305 32.26 19.04 4.04
C GLY A 305 32.19 17.90 5.04
N TRP A 306 31.18 17.90 5.89
CA TRP A 306 30.94 16.83 6.87
C TRP A 306 29.45 16.54 7.05
N LEU A 307 29.13 15.31 7.45
CA LEU A 307 27.74 14.88 7.65
C LEU A 307 27.18 15.34 9.00
N LEU A 308 27.96 15.20 10.07
CA LEU A 308 27.57 15.62 11.43
C LEU A 308 28.65 16.51 12.04
N GLU A 309 28.20 17.60 12.67
CA GLU A 309 29.06 18.56 13.38
C GLU A 309 29.72 17.93 14.63
N LYS A 310 29.07 16.90 15.20
CA LYS A 310 29.54 16.11 16.35
C LYS A 310 29.49 14.60 16.03
N GLY A 311 30.08 13.77 16.89
CA GLY A 311 30.00 12.31 16.73
C GLY A 311 28.56 11.79 16.78
N VAL A 312 28.30 10.61 16.20
CA VAL A 312 26.94 10.00 16.16
C VAL A 312 26.35 9.89 17.57
N LYS A 313 27.11 9.37 18.54
CA LYS A 313 26.67 9.21 19.93
C LYS A 313 26.28 10.54 20.59
N GLU A 314 27.10 11.58 20.38
CA GLU A 314 26.87 12.91 20.94
C GLU A 314 25.67 13.62 20.29
N THR A 315 25.48 13.40 19.00
CA THR A 315 24.32 13.94 18.26
C THR A 315 23.02 13.30 18.75
N PHE A 316 23.01 11.97 18.95
CA PHE A 316 21.85 11.26 19.52
C PHE A 316 21.57 11.67 20.97
N SER A 317 22.59 11.84 21.81
CA SER A 317 22.39 12.31 23.18
C SER A 317 21.83 13.73 23.24
N ASP A 318 22.31 14.64 22.38
CA ASP A 318 21.79 16.00 22.28
C ASP A 318 20.36 16.02 21.73
N LEU A 319 20.02 15.16 20.77
CA LEU A 319 18.65 15.01 20.26
C LEU A 319 17.69 14.47 21.32
N LEU A 320 18.12 13.45 22.07
CA LEU A 320 17.32 12.83 23.12
C LEU A 320 17.14 13.78 24.31
N ALA A 321 18.16 14.58 24.64
CA ALA A 321 18.04 15.67 25.60
C ALA A 321 17.07 16.76 25.13
N LYS A 322 17.11 17.17 23.86
CA LYS A 322 16.18 18.14 23.29
C LYS A 322 14.74 17.63 23.21
N MET A 323 14.51 16.36 22.88
CA MET A 323 13.16 15.75 22.96
C MET A 323 12.66 15.72 24.41
N LYS A 324 13.54 15.39 25.36
CA LYS A 324 13.18 15.34 26.78
C LYS A 324 12.85 16.72 27.35
N THR A 325 13.52 17.78 26.92
CA THR A 325 13.19 19.16 27.32
C THR A 325 11.93 19.68 26.63
N MET A 326 11.70 19.33 25.37
CA MET A 326 10.48 19.68 24.64
C MET A 326 9.25 18.95 25.19
N GLY A 327 9.40 17.71 25.67
CA GLY A 327 8.36 16.98 26.41
C GLY A 327 8.10 17.51 27.82
N LYS A 328 9.11 18.13 28.46
CA LYS A 328 8.96 18.82 29.75
C LYS A 328 8.33 20.22 29.63
N ALA A 329 8.48 20.90 28.49
CA ALA A 329 7.86 22.21 28.25
C ALA A 329 6.32 22.18 28.22
N ASN A 330 5.71 20.99 28.18
CA ASN A 330 4.26 20.78 28.31
C ASN A 330 3.80 20.45 29.74
N GLN A 331 4.69 20.41 30.74
CA GLN A 331 4.30 20.40 32.15
C GLN A 331 4.26 21.85 32.65
N VAL A 332 3.10 22.48 32.53
CA VAL A 332 2.79 23.71 33.26
C VAL A 332 2.78 23.36 34.76
N GLU A 333 3.54 24.10 35.56
CA GLU A 333 3.46 24.08 37.03
C GLU A 333 2.05 24.52 37.45
N GLU A 334 1.16 23.57 37.71
CA GLU A 334 -0.02 23.80 38.55
C GLU A 334 0.34 23.49 40.00
N GLY A 335 0.55 24.57 40.77
CA GLY A 335 0.11 24.68 42.16
C GLY A 335 0.95 24.00 43.23
N ALA A 336 1.88 24.74 43.82
CA ALA A 336 2.17 24.62 45.24
C ALA A 336 1.39 25.72 45.98
N GLU A 337 0.33 25.30 46.68
CA GLU A 337 -0.38 26.06 47.71
C GLU A 337 0.54 26.38 48.90
N GLU A 338 0.28 27.52 49.56
CA GLU A 338 0.33 27.74 51.02
C GLU A 338 -0.06 29.22 51.27
N ALA A 339 -0.83 29.66 52.27
CA ALA A 339 -1.67 29.06 53.30
C ALA A 339 -2.38 30.21 54.05
N ALA A 340 -3.42 29.85 54.82
CA ALA A 340 -3.92 30.53 56.02
C ALA A 340 -4.79 31.80 55.87
N GLY A 341 -6.10 31.55 55.72
CA GLY A 341 -7.15 32.15 56.53
C GLY A 341 -7.88 31.03 57.28
#